data_AF-A0A4R7LMY1-F1
#
_entry.id   AF-A0A4R7LMY1-F1
#
_cell.length_a   1.000
_cell.length_b   1.000
_cell.length_c   1.000
_cell.angle_alpha   90.00
_cell.angle_beta   90.00
_cell.angle_gamma   90.00
#
_symmetry.space_group_name_H-M   'P 1'
#
loop_
_entity.id
_entity.type
_entity.pdbx_description
1 polymer ?
#
loop_
_entity_poly.entity_id
_entity_poly.type
_entity_poly.pdbx_seq_one_letter_code
_entity_poly.pdbx_strand_id
1 'polypeptide(L)'
;MHNTSFKGLLTAGAVFAATTLAYAHGDVNPQPVDTAGLPETGEEWLTENPYRASEVGEEVWRKAVEIGSSGYNQNCARCHGLEVVSGGLAPDLRFLEAEEYGDEWYVERFRTGYTQNGITKMPAFGELLGQDAAWAIRTYIETRPDSDAMEEVSDELKELRDQLAGYATDANGADADAIRARLTEIAGSIETLSGAPVADSVAYRAANLIDGTTDAYKSAAETLTIGLSAAH
;
A
#
# COMPACT_ATOMS: atom_id res chain seq x y z
N MET A 1 3.58 -61.63 -2.58
CA MET A 1 2.41 -60.83 -2.14
C MET A 1 2.71 -60.36 -0.72
N HIS A 2 3.22 -59.13 -0.56
CA HIS A 2 3.45 -58.54 0.75
C HIS A 2 2.14 -57.91 1.24
N ASN A 3 1.56 -58.48 2.29
CA ASN A 3 0.42 -57.90 2.99
C ASN A 3 0.88 -56.65 3.75
N THR A 4 0.85 -55.50 3.08
CA THR A 4 0.86 -54.21 3.77
C THR A 4 -0.43 -54.11 4.57
N SER A 5 -0.32 -54.33 5.88
CA SER A 5 -1.45 -54.24 6.82
C SER A 5 -2.10 -52.86 6.70
N PHE A 6 -3.40 -52.84 6.43
CA PHE A 6 -4.25 -51.64 6.33
C PHE A 6 -4.12 -50.72 7.56
N LYS A 7 -3.72 -51.28 8.71
CA LYS A 7 -3.42 -50.54 9.95
C LYS A 7 -2.18 -49.64 9.82
N GLY A 8 -1.15 -50.06 9.09
CA GLY A 8 0.07 -49.26 8.86
C GLY A 8 -0.17 -48.05 7.97
N LEU A 9 -1.07 -48.16 6.99
CA LEU A 9 -1.48 -47.03 6.15
C LEU A 9 -2.25 -45.97 6.95
N LEU A 10 -3.11 -46.39 7.88
CA LEU A 10 -3.90 -45.47 8.72
C LEU A 10 -3.04 -44.72 9.75
N THR A 11 -2.02 -45.36 10.31
CA THR A 11 -1.12 -44.70 11.28
C THR A 11 -0.17 -43.70 10.60
N ALA A 12 0.31 -44.00 9.39
CA ALA A 12 1.15 -43.07 8.63
C ALA A 12 0.38 -41.82 8.16
N GLY A 13 -0.88 -41.97 7.71
CA GLY A 13 -1.73 -40.85 7.32
C GLY A 13 -2.08 -39.89 8.46
N ALA A 14 -2.29 -40.41 9.67
CA ALA A 14 -2.60 -39.59 10.85
C ALA A 14 -1.41 -38.75 11.33
N VAL A 15 -0.17 -39.23 11.17
CA VAL A 15 1.05 -38.48 11.53
C VAL A 15 1.33 -37.36 10.52
N PHE A 16 1.07 -37.58 9.22
CA PHE A 16 1.21 -36.54 8.20
C PHE A 16 0.14 -35.44 8.30
N ALA A 17 -1.10 -35.78 8.68
CA ALA A 17 -2.17 -34.81 8.86
C ALA A 17 -1.98 -33.90 10.08
N ALA A 18 -1.25 -34.37 11.11
CA ALA A 18 -0.96 -33.56 12.29
C ALA A 18 0.13 -32.50 12.03
N THR A 19 1.03 -32.71 11.07
CA THR A 19 2.12 -31.77 10.75
C THR A 19 1.69 -30.59 9.87
N THR A 20 0.51 -30.65 9.23
CA THR A 20 -0.03 -29.54 8.42
C THR A 20 -0.85 -28.53 9.21
N LEU A 21 -0.95 -28.66 10.54
CA LEU A 21 -1.46 -27.61 11.43
C LEU A 21 -0.40 -26.53 11.75
N ALA A 22 0.73 -26.55 11.03
CA ALA A 22 1.81 -25.60 11.16
C ALA A 22 1.37 -24.18 10.72
N TYR A 23 1.30 -23.26 11.68
CA TYR A 23 1.62 -21.84 11.54
C TYR A 23 1.03 -21.09 10.32
N ALA A 24 -0.26 -21.24 10.03
CA ALA A 24 -0.94 -20.37 9.06
C ALA A 24 -1.18 -18.94 9.61
N HIS A 25 -0.90 -18.70 10.89
CA HIS A 25 -0.82 -17.37 11.44
C HIS A 25 0.64 -16.91 11.31
N GLY A 26 0.90 -15.98 10.38
CA GLY A 26 2.17 -15.26 10.33
C GLY A 26 2.48 -14.62 11.68
N ASP A 27 3.75 -14.31 11.92
CA ASP A 27 4.18 -13.61 13.13
C ASP A 27 3.31 -12.35 13.33
N VAL A 28 2.68 -12.25 14.51
CA VAL A 28 1.80 -11.14 14.87
C VAL A 28 2.59 -10.02 15.57
N ASN A 29 3.90 -10.19 15.74
CA ASN A 29 4.76 -9.10 16.18
C ASN A 29 4.91 -8.04 15.08
N PRO A 30 4.97 -6.75 15.46
CA PRO A 30 5.29 -5.69 14.52
C PRO A 30 6.60 -5.98 13.78
N GLN A 31 6.57 -5.79 12.46
CA GLN A 31 7.69 -6.01 11.58
C GLN A 31 8.46 -4.70 11.40
N PRO A 32 9.80 -4.71 11.53
CA PRO A 32 10.60 -3.52 11.37
C PRO A 32 10.44 -2.95 9.95
N VAL A 33 10.49 -1.63 9.85
CA VAL A 33 10.40 -0.91 8.57
C VAL A 33 11.79 -0.38 8.23
N ASP A 34 12.30 -0.71 7.05
CA ASP A 34 13.55 -0.15 6.55
C ASP A 34 13.31 1.27 6.02
N THR A 35 13.78 2.26 6.77
CA THR A 35 13.64 3.69 6.46
C THR A 35 14.85 4.26 5.72
N ALA A 36 15.77 3.42 5.24
CA ALA A 36 16.96 3.85 4.54
C ALA A 36 16.62 4.74 3.33
N GLY A 37 17.32 5.88 3.22
CA GLY A 37 17.14 6.86 2.16
C GLY A 37 16.14 7.98 2.47
N LEU A 38 15.48 7.94 3.64
CA LEU A 38 14.69 9.07 4.14
C LEU A 38 15.55 10.03 4.99
N PRO A 39 15.25 11.34 5.01
CA PRO A 39 15.82 12.27 5.98
C PRO A 39 15.45 11.86 7.41
N GLU A 40 16.42 11.80 8.32
CA GLU A 40 16.16 11.44 9.73
C GLU A 40 15.31 12.50 10.43
N THR A 41 14.31 12.07 11.20
CA THR A 41 13.38 12.96 11.92
C THR A 41 13.82 13.32 13.35
N GLY A 42 14.87 12.67 13.86
CA GLY A 42 15.40 12.89 15.21
C GLY A 42 14.61 12.19 16.33
N GLU A 43 15.01 12.45 17.58
CA GLU A 43 14.43 11.80 18.77
C GLU A 43 13.15 12.47 19.28
N GLU A 44 13.03 13.78 19.08
CA GLU A 44 11.82 14.52 19.45
C GLU A 44 10.72 14.26 18.42
N TRP A 45 9.54 13.90 18.91
CA TRP A 45 8.41 13.60 18.04
C TRP A 45 7.84 14.89 17.45
N LEU A 46 7.88 14.96 16.13
CA LEU A 46 7.24 15.99 15.33
C LEU A 46 5.71 15.91 15.48
N THR A 47 5.04 17.02 15.18
CA THR A 47 3.58 17.14 15.19
C THR A 47 2.98 17.16 13.79
N GLU A 48 3.79 17.40 12.76
CA GLU A 48 3.39 17.46 11.37
C GLU A 48 4.23 16.51 10.52
N ASN A 49 3.66 16.03 9.41
CA ASN A 49 4.33 15.10 8.51
C ASN A 49 5.52 15.76 7.76
N PRO A 50 6.78 15.37 8.06
CA PRO A 50 7.96 15.97 7.46
C PRO A 50 8.22 15.52 6.03
N TYR A 51 7.53 14.48 5.53
CA TYR A 51 7.82 13.88 4.23
C TYR A 51 6.85 14.30 3.12
N ARG A 52 6.03 15.33 3.35
CA ARG A 52 5.21 15.93 2.29
C ARG A 52 6.10 16.48 1.18
N ALA A 53 5.63 16.39 -0.06
CA ALA A 53 6.41 16.81 -1.23
C ALA A 53 6.86 18.28 -1.18
N SER A 54 6.10 19.17 -0.51
CA SER A 54 6.49 20.57 -0.29
C SER A 54 7.75 20.74 0.57
N GLU A 55 8.00 19.80 1.48
CA GLU A 55 9.08 19.86 2.46
C GLU A 55 10.35 19.17 1.97
N VAL A 56 10.20 18.01 1.31
CA VAL A 56 11.33 17.14 0.93
C VAL A 56 11.52 16.95 -0.57
N GLY A 57 10.62 17.51 -1.39
CA GLY A 57 10.59 17.29 -2.84
C GLY A 57 9.99 15.95 -3.24
N GLU A 58 9.59 15.85 -4.50
CA GLU A 58 8.83 14.69 -5.03
C GLU A 58 9.59 13.37 -4.93
N GLU A 59 10.90 13.37 -5.13
CA GLU A 59 11.69 12.12 -5.13
C GLU A 59 11.73 11.49 -3.72
N VAL A 60 11.96 12.30 -2.69
CA VAL A 60 11.97 11.83 -1.30
C VAL A 60 10.56 11.48 -0.84
N TRP A 61 9.56 12.28 -1.20
CA TRP A 61 8.16 11.98 -0.92
C TRP A 61 7.74 10.62 -1.51
N ARG A 62 8.08 10.36 -2.78
CA ARG A 62 7.80 9.07 -3.45
C ARG A 62 8.49 7.91 -2.73
N LYS A 63 9.72 8.12 -2.25
CA LYS A 63 10.44 7.13 -1.43
C LYS A 63 9.72 6.87 -0.10
N ALA A 64 9.21 7.92 0.55
CA ALA A 64 8.42 7.80 1.77
C ALA A 64 7.10 7.04 1.53
N VAL A 65 6.41 7.29 0.41
CA VAL A 65 5.22 6.52 0.01
C VAL A 65 5.56 5.04 -0.20
N GLU A 66 6.67 4.71 -0.88
CA GLU A 66 7.13 3.33 -1.10
C GLU A 66 7.40 2.60 0.22
N ILE A 67 8.21 3.20 1.09
CA ILE A 67 8.55 2.65 2.41
C ILE A 67 7.28 2.53 3.27
N GLY A 68 6.44 3.57 3.25
CA GLY A 68 5.18 3.65 3.97
C GLY A 68 4.19 2.56 3.55
N SER A 69 4.09 2.28 2.25
CA SER A 69 3.25 1.20 1.72
C SER A 69 3.68 -0.15 2.28
N SER A 70 4.98 -0.44 2.28
CA SER A 70 5.52 -1.68 2.84
C SER A 70 5.28 -1.77 4.35
N GLY A 71 5.57 -0.69 5.10
CA GLY A 71 5.36 -0.63 6.55
C GLY A 71 3.89 -0.78 6.93
N TYR A 72 2.99 -0.12 6.20
CA TYR A 72 1.54 -0.21 6.39
C TYR A 72 1.02 -1.62 6.13
N ASN A 73 1.42 -2.23 5.01
CA ASN A 73 0.93 -3.55 4.63
C ASN A 73 1.35 -4.64 5.64
N GLN A 74 2.54 -4.50 6.24
CA GLN A 74 3.03 -5.44 7.24
C GLN A 74 2.40 -5.24 8.62
N ASN A 75 2.12 -4.00 9.02
CA ASN A 75 1.78 -3.68 10.41
C ASN A 75 0.32 -3.21 10.64
N CYS A 76 -0.34 -2.66 9.62
CA CYS A 76 -1.59 -1.91 9.77
C CYS A 76 -2.75 -2.51 8.99
N ALA A 77 -2.49 -3.03 7.79
CA ALA A 77 -3.52 -3.45 6.83
C ALA A 77 -4.45 -4.55 7.35
N ARG A 78 -3.99 -5.39 8.29
CA ARG A 78 -4.84 -6.41 8.92
C ARG A 78 -6.06 -5.82 9.63
N CYS A 79 -5.94 -4.61 10.18
CA CYS A 79 -7.00 -3.96 10.95
C CYS A 79 -7.68 -2.84 10.17
N HIS A 80 -6.88 -2.03 9.48
CA HIS A 80 -7.35 -0.85 8.74
C HIS A 80 -7.65 -1.14 7.27
N GLY A 81 -7.42 -2.38 6.82
CA GLY A 81 -7.68 -2.84 5.47
C GLY A 81 -6.52 -2.59 4.49
N LEU A 82 -6.53 -3.32 3.37
CA LEU A 82 -5.57 -3.12 2.28
C LEU A 82 -5.85 -1.78 1.59
N GLU A 83 -4.82 -1.13 1.09
CA GLU A 83 -4.93 0.22 0.50
C GLU A 83 -5.64 1.23 1.42
N VAL A 84 -5.64 0.95 2.74
CA VAL A 84 -6.27 1.77 3.79
C VAL A 84 -7.81 1.76 3.76
N VAL A 85 -8.42 0.90 2.94
CA VAL A 85 -9.87 0.74 2.85
C VAL A 85 -10.34 -0.23 3.92
N SER A 86 -10.98 0.28 4.98
CA SER A 86 -11.36 -0.57 6.10
C SER A 86 -12.53 -1.49 5.80
N GLY A 87 -12.40 -2.76 6.19
CA GLY A 87 -13.50 -3.74 6.22
C GLY A 87 -14.39 -3.66 7.48
N GLY A 88 -14.24 -2.61 8.30
CA GLY A 88 -15.05 -2.35 9.49
C GLY A 88 -14.47 -2.84 10.82
N LEU A 89 -13.25 -3.40 10.85
CA LEU A 89 -12.58 -3.80 12.10
C LEU A 89 -11.99 -2.60 12.85
N ALA A 90 -11.33 -1.71 12.13
CA ALA A 90 -10.81 -0.45 12.62
C ALA A 90 -11.25 0.71 11.70
N PRO A 91 -11.05 1.98 12.04
CA PRO A 91 -11.42 3.09 11.16
C PRO A 91 -10.70 3.04 9.80
N ASP A 92 -11.38 3.48 8.73
CA ASP A 92 -10.76 3.77 7.44
C ASP A 92 -9.91 5.04 7.60
N LEU A 93 -8.60 4.93 7.42
CA LEU A 93 -7.67 6.03 7.69
C LEU A 93 -7.57 7.02 6.51
N ARG A 94 -8.21 6.74 5.37
CA ARG A 94 -8.21 7.68 4.23
C ARG A 94 -8.94 8.97 4.57
N PHE A 95 -9.88 8.92 5.52
CA PHE A 95 -10.59 10.09 6.05
C PHE A 95 -9.80 10.90 7.09
N LEU A 96 -8.59 10.48 7.44
CA LEU A 96 -7.74 11.25 8.36
C LEU A 96 -7.03 12.35 7.58
N GLU A 97 -7.53 13.58 7.74
CA GLU A 97 -7.12 14.78 7.00
C GLU A 97 -5.60 14.97 6.99
N ALA A 98 -5.03 15.32 5.83
CA ALA A 98 -3.60 15.55 5.61
C ALA A 98 -3.19 16.96 6.06
N GLU A 99 -3.40 17.25 7.33
CA GLU A 99 -3.09 18.52 7.98
C GLU A 99 -2.59 18.30 9.42
N GLU A 100 -2.15 19.37 10.08
CA GLU A 100 -1.57 19.34 11.44
C GLU A 100 -2.46 18.57 12.44
N TYR A 101 -3.76 18.84 12.46
CA TYR A 101 -4.67 18.16 13.38
C TYR A 101 -4.75 16.63 13.13
N GLY A 102 -4.79 16.23 11.86
CA GLY A 102 -4.76 14.82 11.48
C GLY A 102 -3.42 14.15 11.80
N ASP A 103 -2.32 14.89 11.69
CA ASP A 103 -0.97 14.42 12.01
C ASP A 103 -0.77 14.21 13.50
N GLU A 104 -1.22 15.15 14.33
CA GLU A 104 -1.20 15.02 15.78
C GLU A 104 -2.00 13.78 16.23
N TRP A 105 -3.18 13.59 15.65
CA TRP A 105 -3.99 12.42 15.95
C TRP A 105 -3.30 11.12 15.51
N TYR A 106 -2.72 11.10 14.30
CA TYR A 106 -1.99 9.95 13.78
C TYR A 106 -0.81 9.59 14.70
N VAL A 107 0.04 10.57 15.01
CA VAL A 107 1.30 10.33 15.71
C VAL A 107 1.03 9.92 17.16
N GLU A 108 0.02 10.47 17.83
CA GLU A 108 -0.37 10.03 19.16
C GLU A 108 -0.81 8.56 19.16
N ARG A 109 -1.66 8.16 18.21
CA ARG A 109 -2.17 6.78 18.09
C ARG A 109 -1.09 5.81 17.68
N PHE A 110 -0.20 6.19 16.77
CA PHE A 110 0.95 5.37 16.39
C PHE A 110 1.86 5.11 17.59
N ARG A 111 2.20 6.17 18.34
CA ARG A 111 3.13 6.09 19.47
C ARG A 111 2.57 5.28 20.62
N THR A 112 1.34 5.57 21.00
CA THR A 112 0.77 5.10 22.28
C THR A 112 -0.28 3.99 22.12
N GLY A 113 -0.69 3.72 20.88
CA GLY A 113 -1.74 2.76 20.58
C GLY A 113 -3.12 3.25 20.99
N TYR A 114 -4.03 2.31 21.22
CA TYR A 114 -5.36 2.60 21.73
C TYR A 114 -5.87 1.43 22.58
N THR A 115 -6.23 1.73 23.82
CA THR A 115 -6.83 0.77 24.76
C THR A 115 -8.18 1.29 25.21
N GLN A 116 -9.19 0.42 25.15
CA GLN A 116 -10.55 0.73 25.56
C GLN A 116 -11.05 -0.37 26.51
N ASN A 117 -11.56 0.02 27.68
CA ASN A 117 -12.05 -0.91 28.70
C ASN A 117 -11.02 -1.99 29.09
N GLY A 118 -9.74 -1.62 29.15
CA GLY A 118 -8.64 -2.54 29.47
C GLY A 118 -8.24 -3.49 28.33
N ILE A 119 -8.85 -3.37 27.14
CA ILE A 119 -8.53 -4.18 25.97
C ILE A 119 -7.76 -3.32 24.96
N THR A 120 -6.54 -3.73 24.63
CA THR A 120 -5.74 -3.11 23.56
C THR A 120 -6.42 -3.35 22.21
N LYS A 121 -6.80 -2.27 21.54
CA LYS A 121 -7.42 -2.24 20.21
C LYS A 121 -6.40 -1.94 19.12
N MET A 122 -5.42 -1.09 19.42
CA MET A 122 -4.29 -0.77 18.56
C MET A 122 -3.01 -0.86 19.40
N PRO A 123 -1.99 -1.64 18.98
CA PRO A 123 -0.71 -1.68 19.65
C PRO A 123 0.00 -0.32 19.62
N ALA A 124 0.89 -0.09 20.60
CA ALA A 124 1.82 1.02 20.57
C ALA A 124 3.02 0.66 19.68
N PHE A 125 3.34 1.48 18.69
CA PHE A 125 4.42 1.24 17.73
C PHE A 125 5.62 2.17 17.93
N GLY A 126 5.51 3.20 18.77
CA GLY A 126 6.53 4.26 18.89
C GLY A 126 7.94 3.74 19.15
N GLU A 127 8.12 2.92 20.18
CA GLU A 127 9.43 2.32 20.51
C GLU A 127 9.83 1.18 19.56
N LEU A 128 8.85 0.56 18.89
CA LEU A 128 9.07 -0.64 18.08
C LEU A 128 9.54 -0.32 16.66
N LEU A 129 8.94 0.70 16.05
CA LEU A 129 9.17 1.07 14.65
C LEU A 129 9.91 2.40 14.51
N GLY A 130 9.79 3.29 15.51
CA GLY A 130 10.41 4.62 15.47
C GLY A 130 9.63 5.63 14.62
N GLN A 131 10.10 6.88 14.66
CA GLN A 131 9.42 8.02 14.08
C GLN A 131 9.52 8.08 12.54
N ASP A 132 10.67 7.74 11.96
CA ASP A 132 10.83 7.75 10.50
C ASP A 132 9.84 6.78 9.82
N ALA A 133 9.61 5.62 10.43
CA ALA A 133 8.64 4.64 9.96
C ALA A 133 7.20 5.17 10.10
N ALA A 134 6.90 5.85 11.21
CA ALA A 134 5.60 6.47 11.44
C ALA A 134 5.26 7.46 10.31
N TRP A 135 6.17 8.38 10.01
CA TRP A 135 5.92 9.41 9.00
C TRP A 135 5.91 8.88 7.56
N ALA A 136 6.71 7.85 7.26
CA ALA A 136 6.61 7.16 5.97
C ALA A 136 5.22 6.52 5.79
N ILE A 137 4.74 5.79 6.81
CA ILE A 137 3.39 5.18 6.81
C ILE A 137 2.31 6.26 6.70
N ARG A 138 2.44 7.37 7.44
CA ARG A 138 1.51 8.50 7.35
C ARG A 138 1.43 9.06 5.92
N THR A 139 2.58 9.29 5.29
CA THR A 139 2.66 9.78 3.92
C THR A 139 1.98 8.83 2.93
N TYR A 140 2.14 7.52 3.12
CA TYR A 140 1.39 6.53 2.33
C TYR A 140 -0.13 6.61 2.56
N ILE A 141 -0.59 6.81 3.81
CA ILE A 141 -2.01 6.95 4.14
C ILE A 141 -2.63 8.20 3.50
N GLU A 142 -1.94 9.34 3.59
CA GLU A 142 -2.43 10.62 3.04
C GLU A 142 -2.70 10.53 1.53
N THR A 143 -1.91 9.74 0.81
CA THR A 143 -1.96 9.67 -0.66
C THR A 143 -3.03 8.74 -1.23
N ARG A 144 -3.87 8.14 -0.37
CA ARG A 144 -4.86 7.18 -0.87
C ARG A 144 -5.96 7.88 -1.69
N PRO A 145 -6.26 7.36 -2.89
CA PRO A 145 -7.26 7.97 -3.77
C PRO A 145 -8.67 7.84 -3.21
N ASP A 146 -9.52 8.79 -3.59
CA ASP A 146 -10.96 8.65 -3.47
C ASP A 146 -11.46 7.56 -4.42
N SER A 147 -12.25 6.64 -3.85
CA SER A 147 -12.84 5.53 -4.57
C SER A 147 -13.85 5.99 -5.61
N ASP A 148 -14.63 7.05 -5.31
CA ASP A 148 -15.64 7.56 -6.22
C ASP A 148 -14.96 8.22 -7.44
N ALA A 149 -13.95 9.06 -7.20
CA ALA A 149 -13.13 9.65 -8.27
C ALA A 149 -12.41 8.60 -9.13
N MET A 150 -11.96 7.49 -8.52
CA MET A 150 -11.38 6.35 -9.25
C MET A 150 -12.40 5.61 -10.12
N GLU A 151 -13.66 5.48 -9.66
CA GLU A 151 -14.72 4.83 -10.42
C GLU A 151 -15.04 5.60 -11.70
N GLU A 152 -15.09 6.93 -11.62
CA GLU A 152 -15.38 7.83 -12.75
C GLU A 152 -14.41 7.66 -13.93
N VAL A 153 -13.14 7.39 -13.65
CA VAL A 153 -12.09 7.23 -14.67
C VAL A 153 -11.77 5.76 -14.99
N SER A 154 -12.47 4.82 -14.35
CA SER A 154 -12.11 3.39 -14.40
C SER A 154 -12.20 2.79 -15.81
N ASP A 155 -13.19 3.18 -16.61
CA ASP A 155 -13.37 2.66 -17.96
C ASP A 155 -12.25 3.12 -18.90
N GLU A 156 -11.87 4.40 -18.82
CA GLU A 156 -10.75 4.92 -19.60
C GLU A 156 -9.42 4.26 -19.19
N LEU A 157 -9.20 4.03 -17.90
CA LEU A 157 -8.02 3.32 -17.43
C LEU A 157 -7.98 1.85 -17.91
N LYS A 158 -9.13 1.19 -18.09
CA LYS A 158 -9.19 -0.15 -18.70
C LYS A 158 -8.80 -0.11 -20.18
N GLU A 159 -9.22 0.91 -20.92
CA GLU A 159 -8.83 1.10 -22.33
C GLU A 159 -7.31 1.33 -22.45
N LEU A 160 -6.75 2.22 -21.62
CA LEU A 160 -5.30 2.49 -21.59
C LEU A 160 -4.49 1.24 -21.19
N ARG A 161 -4.98 0.45 -20.22
CA ARG A 161 -4.39 -0.84 -19.86
C ARG A 161 -4.34 -1.78 -21.06
N ASP A 162 -5.44 -1.92 -21.80
CA ASP A 162 -5.52 -2.83 -22.94
C ASP A 162 -4.59 -2.37 -24.08
N GLN A 163 -4.49 -1.06 -24.30
CA GLN A 163 -3.53 -0.47 -25.23
C GLN A 163 -2.07 -0.77 -24.83
N LEU A 164 -1.72 -0.54 -23.56
CA LEU A 164 -0.39 -0.84 -23.01
C LEU A 164 -0.05 -2.34 -23.11
N ALA A 165 -1.02 -3.22 -22.86
CA ALA A 165 -0.84 -4.66 -23.03
C ALA A 165 -0.56 -5.05 -24.49
N GLY A 166 -1.15 -4.35 -25.46
CA GLY A 166 -0.79 -4.46 -26.87
C GLY A 166 0.67 -4.08 -27.11
N TYR A 167 1.09 -2.91 -26.63
CA TYR A 167 2.46 -2.41 -26.81
C TYR A 167 3.52 -3.21 -26.06
N ALA A 168 3.15 -3.96 -25.02
CA ALA A 168 4.01 -4.93 -24.37
C ALA A 168 4.46 -6.06 -25.31
N THR A 169 3.71 -6.33 -26.39
CA THR A 169 4.06 -7.35 -27.39
C THR A 169 4.74 -6.78 -28.63
N ASP A 170 4.32 -5.60 -29.07
CA ASP A 170 4.92 -4.85 -30.17
C ASP A 170 4.75 -3.35 -29.94
N ALA A 171 5.86 -2.66 -29.66
CA ALA A 171 5.87 -1.22 -29.41
C ALA A 171 5.81 -0.37 -30.69
N ASN A 172 5.72 -0.97 -31.89
CA ASN A 172 5.61 -0.21 -33.14
C ASN A 172 4.37 0.69 -33.13
N GLY A 173 4.59 1.99 -33.31
CA GLY A 173 3.53 3.00 -33.31
C GLY A 173 3.03 3.40 -31.91
N ALA A 174 3.69 2.95 -30.84
CA ALA A 174 3.44 3.46 -29.49
C ALA A 174 3.98 4.89 -29.38
N ASP A 175 3.17 5.78 -28.82
CA ASP A 175 3.58 7.13 -28.44
C ASP A 175 3.69 7.18 -26.91
N ALA A 176 4.90 6.91 -26.42
CA ALA A 176 5.18 6.85 -24.98
C ALA A 176 4.83 8.16 -24.26
N ASP A 177 5.11 9.30 -24.91
CA ASP A 177 4.90 10.62 -24.33
C ASP A 177 3.40 10.95 -24.27
N ALA A 178 2.64 10.62 -25.31
CA ALA A 178 1.19 10.82 -25.31
C ALA A 178 0.48 9.96 -24.26
N ILE A 179 0.86 8.68 -24.13
CA ILE A 179 0.25 7.77 -23.14
C ILE A 179 0.61 8.23 -21.72
N ARG A 180 1.88 8.57 -21.48
CA ARG A 180 2.33 9.12 -20.18
C ARG A 180 1.54 10.37 -19.85
N ALA A 181 1.45 11.33 -20.79
CA ALA A 181 0.72 12.57 -20.58
C ALA A 181 -0.75 12.31 -20.23
N ARG A 182 -1.42 11.36 -20.91
CA ARG A 182 -2.82 11.04 -20.61
C ARG A 182 -3.00 10.41 -19.23
N LEU A 183 -2.13 9.46 -18.86
CA LEU A 183 -2.16 8.87 -17.51
C LEU A 183 -1.87 9.91 -16.42
N THR A 184 -0.94 10.84 -16.66
CA THR A 184 -0.66 11.96 -15.74
C THR A 184 -1.86 12.90 -15.61
N GLU A 185 -2.56 13.19 -16.70
CA GLU A 185 -3.78 14.01 -16.67
C GLU A 185 -4.89 13.34 -15.85
N ILE A 186 -5.14 12.05 -16.07
CA ILE A 186 -6.10 11.27 -15.27
C ILE A 186 -5.68 11.21 -13.80
N ALA A 187 -4.38 11.00 -13.54
CA ALA A 187 -3.86 10.99 -12.17
C ALA A 187 -4.12 12.32 -11.44
N GLY A 188 -4.00 13.44 -12.14
CA GLY A 188 -4.25 14.77 -11.59
C GLY A 188 -5.73 15.09 -11.34
N SER A 189 -6.67 14.33 -11.91
CA SER A 189 -8.10 14.50 -11.62
C SER A 189 -8.61 13.59 -10.49
N ILE A 190 -7.78 12.67 -10.00
CA ILE A 190 -8.15 11.77 -8.89
C ILE A 190 -7.75 12.44 -7.58
N GLU A 191 -8.75 12.86 -6.80
CA GLU A 191 -8.53 13.45 -5.48
C GLU A 191 -8.16 12.39 -4.44
N THR A 192 -7.55 12.82 -3.33
CA THR A 192 -7.38 11.99 -2.13
C THR A 192 -8.51 12.24 -1.15
N LEU A 193 -8.92 11.21 -0.40
CA LEU A 193 -9.91 11.39 0.67
C LEU A 193 -9.37 12.20 1.86
N SER A 194 -8.05 12.27 2.01
CA SER A 194 -7.41 13.00 3.10
C SER A 194 -7.28 14.50 2.82
N GLY A 195 -7.51 14.94 1.58
CA GLY A 195 -7.21 16.30 1.12
C GLY A 195 -5.74 16.56 0.78
N ALA A 196 -4.89 15.53 0.80
CA ALA A 196 -3.53 15.62 0.28
C ALA A 196 -3.53 15.95 -1.24
N PRO A 197 -2.54 16.74 -1.72
CA PRO A 197 -2.57 17.29 -3.08
C PRO A 197 -2.32 16.27 -4.19
N VAL A 198 -1.78 15.09 -3.87
CA VAL A 198 -1.43 14.07 -4.85
C VAL A 198 -1.94 12.71 -4.39
N ALA A 199 -2.76 12.08 -5.22
CA ALA A 199 -3.15 10.69 -5.06
C ALA A 199 -2.09 9.76 -5.68
N ASP A 200 -1.60 8.81 -4.90
CA ASP A 200 -0.82 7.68 -5.40
C ASP A 200 -1.77 6.64 -6.00
N SER A 201 -2.43 7.07 -7.09
CA SER A 201 -3.40 6.31 -7.87
C SER A 201 -2.70 5.35 -8.84
N VAL A 202 -3.47 4.39 -9.36
CA VAL A 202 -2.97 3.42 -10.33
C VAL A 202 -2.58 4.10 -11.65
N ALA A 203 -3.23 5.21 -11.99
CA ALA A 203 -2.87 6.07 -13.12
C ALA A 203 -1.51 6.73 -12.88
N TYR A 204 -1.30 7.31 -11.69
CA TYR A 204 -0.03 7.93 -11.29
C TYR A 204 1.12 6.91 -11.36
N ARG A 205 0.94 5.73 -10.77
CA ARG A 205 1.95 4.66 -10.79
C ARG A 205 2.27 4.20 -12.21
N ALA A 206 1.25 3.98 -13.04
CA ALA A 206 1.44 3.56 -14.43
C ALA A 206 2.18 4.63 -15.26
N ALA A 207 1.86 5.91 -15.11
CA ALA A 207 2.54 7.01 -15.81
C ALA A 207 4.04 7.04 -15.50
N ASN A 208 4.41 6.74 -14.25
CA ASN A 208 5.81 6.74 -13.80
C ASN A 208 6.60 5.51 -14.26
N LEU A 209 5.95 4.46 -14.77
CA LEU A 209 6.61 3.26 -15.30
C LEU A 209 6.97 3.36 -16.78
N ILE A 210 6.25 4.17 -17.55
CA ILE A 210 6.45 4.25 -19.01
C ILE A 210 7.83 4.83 -19.32
N ASP A 211 8.60 4.19 -20.19
CA ASP A 211 9.86 4.70 -20.74
C ASP A 211 10.01 4.48 -22.26
N GLY A 212 8.96 3.95 -22.91
CA GLY A 212 8.93 3.60 -24.33
C GLY A 212 9.34 2.17 -24.65
N THR A 213 9.76 1.38 -23.66
CA THR A 213 10.09 -0.04 -23.86
C THR A 213 8.86 -0.95 -23.70
N THR A 214 8.90 -2.12 -24.34
CA THR A 214 7.87 -3.16 -24.20
C THR A 214 7.74 -3.61 -22.74
N ASP A 215 8.85 -3.69 -22.01
CA ASP A 215 8.85 -4.09 -20.60
C ASP A 215 8.16 -3.05 -19.71
N ALA A 216 8.41 -1.76 -19.95
CA ALA A 216 7.71 -0.70 -19.25
C ALA A 216 6.20 -0.71 -19.52
N TYR A 217 5.79 -0.91 -20.78
CA TYR A 217 4.38 -1.03 -21.12
C TYR A 217 3.72 -2.24 -20.45
N LYS A 218 4.43 -3.37 -20.37
CA LYS A 218 3.98 -4.54 -19.64
C LYS A 218 3.76 -4.22 -18.15
N SER A 219 4.75 -3.62 -17.49
CA SER A 219 4.65 -3.27 -16.07
C SER A 219 3.55 -2.24 -15.78
N ALA A 220 3.36 -1.26 -16.68
CA ALA A 220 2.27 -0.29 -16.57
C ALA A 220 0.89 -0.95 -16.73
N ALA A 221 0.74 -1.85 -17.72
CA ALA A 221 -0.49 -2.61 -17.91
C ALA A 221 -0.80 -3.53 -16.70
N GLU A 222 0.21 -4.22 -16.15
CA GLU A 222 0.06 -5.04 -14.94
C GLU A 222 -0.35 -4.19 -13.72
N THR A 223 0.24 -3.01 -13.57
CA THR A 223 -0.10 -2.05 -12.52
C THR A 223 -1.56 -1.61 -12.59
N LEU A 224 -2.04 -1.24 -13.78
CA LEU A 224 -3.45 -0.92 -14.00
C LEU A 224 -4.36 -2.14 -13.78
N THR A 225 -3.93 -3.33 -14.20
CA THR A 225 -4.69 -4.57 -14.02
C THR A 225 -4.93 -4.86 -12.53
N ILE A 226 -3.87 -4.88 -11.73
CA ILE A 226 -3.93 -5.15 -10.29
C ILE A 226 -4.76 -4.06 -9.61
N GLY A 227 -4.45 -2.80 -9.92
CA GLY A 227 -5.10 -1.63 -9.34
C GLY A 227 -6.61 -1.56 -9.56
N LEU A 228 -7.05 -1.75 -10.81
CA LEU A 228 -8.47 -1.71 -11.16
C LEU A 228 -9.25 -2.92 -10.64
N SER A 229 -8.57 -4.05 -10.38
CA SER A 229 -9.21 -5.23 -9.78
C SER A 229 -9.48 -5.08 -8.28
N ALA A 230 -8.74 -4.20 -7.60
CA ALA A 230 -8.90 -3.94 -6.17
C ALA A 230 -10.00 -2.90 -5.85
N ALA A 231 -10.54 -2.23 -6.87
CA ALA A 231 -11.57 -1.20 -6.75
C ALA A 231 -13.02 -1.75 -6.76
N HIS A 232 -13.20 -3.08 -6.76
CA HIS A 232 -14.50 -3.77 -6.87
C HIS A 232 -14.72 -4.81 -5.77
#